data_AF-A0A932X4E7-F1
#
_entry.id   AF-A0A932X4E7-F1
#
_cell.length_a   1.000
_cell.length_b   1.000
_cell.length_c   1.000
_cell.angle_alpha   90.00
_cell.angle_beta   90.00
_cell.angle_gamma   90.00
#
_symmetry.space_group_name_H-M   'P 1'
#
loop_
_entity.id
_entity.type
_entity.pdbx_description
1 polymer ?
#
loop_
_entity_poly.entity_id
_entity_poly.type
_entity_poly.pdbx_seq_one_letter_code
_entity_poly.pdbx_strand_id
1 'polypeptide(L)' 'CGFCTPGMVLTTVALLTRTPNPSEAQVRSALEGNLCRCSAYHRIVIAVKDAAARMRRTA' A
#
# COMPACT_ATOMS: atom_id res chain seq x y z
N CYS A 1 -12.24 -5.81 9.27
CA CYS A 1 -13.12 -6.70 8.46
C CYS A 1 -12.35 -7.48 7.40
N GLY A 2 -11.33 -6.93 6.73
CA GLY A 2 -10.49 -7.70 5.79
C GLY A 2 -11.02 -7.80 4.36
N PHE A 3 -12.26 -7.40 4.11
CA PHE A 3 -12.88 -7.46 2.79
C PHE A 3 -12.07 -6.73 1.69
N CYS A 4 -11.55 -5.54 1.98
CA CYS A 4 -10.74 -4.78 1.03
C CYS A 4 -9.27 -5.21 0.96
N THR A 5 -8.81 -6.11 1.85
CA THR A 5 -7.39 -6.46 1.98
C THR A 5 -6.79 -7.04 0.69
N PRO A 6 -7.46 -7.96 -0.04
CA PRO A 6 -6.90 -8.51 -1.28
C PRO A 6 -6.58 -7.42 -2.31
N GLY A 7 -7.50 -6.47 -2.53
CA GLY A 7 -7.30 -5.34 -3.44
C GLY A 7 -6.14 -4.44 -2.98
N MET A 8 -6.11 -4.09 -1.69
CA MET A 8 -5.02 -3.30 -1.10
C MET A 8 -3.65 -3.94 -1.30
N VAL A 9 -3.54 -5.27 -1.10
CA VAL A 9 -2.27 -6.00 -1.25
C VAL A 9 -1.82 -6.01 -2.71
N LEU A 10 -2.71 -6.36 -3.65
CA LEU A 10 -2.33 -6.42 -5.08
C LEU A 10 -1.94 -5.05 -5.62
N THR A 11 -2.69 -3.99 -5.27
CA THR A 11 -2.34 -2.62 -5.64
C THR A 11 -1.01 -2.18 -5.02
N THR A 12 -0.74 -2.57 -3.78
CA THR A 12 0.54 -2.30 -3.11
C THR A 12 1.69 -2.97 -3.84
N VAL A 13 1.58 -4.26 -4.18
CA VAL A 13 2.60 -4.99 -4.94
C VAL A 13 2.85 -4.28 -6.27
N ALA A 14 1.80 -3.97 -7.03
CA ALA A 14 1.92 -3.28 -8.31
C ALA A 14 2.60 -1.91 -8.19
N LEU A 15 2.30 -1.14 -7.14
CA LEU A 15 2.97 0.12 -6.85
C LEU A 15 4.46 -0.11 -6.56
N LEU A 16 4.79 -1.00 -5.63
CA LEU A 16 6.17 -1.18 -5.15
C LEU A 16 7.09 -1.83 -6.19
N THR A 17 6.55 -2.64 -7.11
CA THR A 17 7.30 -3.14 -8.27
C THR A 17 7.74 -2.00 -9.20
N ARG A 18 6.91 -0.97 -9.40
CA ARG A 18 7.24 0.18 -10.28
C ARG A 18 7.96 1.31 -9.55
N THR A 19 7.70 1.47 -8.27
CA THR A 19 8.21 2.57 -7.44
C THR A 19 8.63 2.02 -6.09
N PRO A 20 9.88 1.54 -5.95
CA PRO A 20 10.35 0.85 -4.74
C PRO A 20 10.41 1.74 -3.47
N ASN A 21 10.42 3.06 -3.62
CA ASN A 21 10.42 4.02 -2.51
C ASN A 21 9.38 5.14 -2.74
N PRO A 22 8.07 4.84 -2.68
CA PRO A 22 7.04 5.82 -2.97
C PRO A 22 6.91 6.84 -1.84
N SER A 23 6.55 8.09 -2.16
CA SER A 23 6.12 9.09 -1.18
C SER A 23 4.76 8.71 -0.57
N GLU A 24 4.36 9.34 0.54
CA GLU A 24 3.04 9.07 1.12
C GLU A 24 1.91 9.46 0.15
N ALA A 25 2.05 10.58 -0.57
CA ALA A 25 1.10 11.02 -1.57
C ALA A 25 0.95 10.00 -2.70
N GLN A 26 2.06 9.41 -3.17
CA GLN A 26 2.02 8.35 -4.19
C GLN A 26 1.31 7.09 -3.68
N VAL A 27 1.53 6.69 -2.43
CA VAL A 27 0.80 5.56 -1.82
C VAL A 27 -0.69 5.85 -1.76
N ARG A 28 -1.09 7.03 -1.31
CA ARG A 28 -2.51 7.41 -1.22
C ARG A 28 -3.18 7.38 -2.59
N SER A 29 -2.56 8.03 -3.58
CA SER A 29 -3.08 8.06 -4.95
C SER A 29 -3.22 6.66 -5.54
N ALA A 30 -2.23 5.79 -5.34
CA ALA A 30 -2.31 4.40 -5.82
C ALA A 30 -3.48 3.62 -5.19
N LEU A 31 -3.86 3.91 -3.95
CA LEU A 31 -4.90 3.20 -3.20
C LEU A 31 -6.30 3.79 -3.38
N GLU A 32 -6.48 4.90 -4.10
CA GLU A 32 -7.79 5.57 -4.28
C GLU A 32 -8.87 4.66 -4.85
N GLY A 33 -8.50 3.73 -5.72
CA GLY A 33 -9.43 2.74 -6.29
C GLY A 33 -9.85 1.61 -5.33
N ASN A 34 -9.24 1.51 -4.14
CA ASN A 34 -9.53 0.47 -3.17
C ASN A 34 -10.35 1.04 -2.00
N LEU A 35 -11.67 0.83 -2.04
CA LEU A 35 -12.58 1.33 -1.01
C LEU A 35 -12.50 0.51 0.29
N CYS A 36 -12.31 1.19 1.43
CA CYS A 36 -12.29 0.58 2.76
C CYS A 36 -13.37 1.17 3.66
N ARG A 37 -14.44 0.40 3.93
CA ARG A 37 -15.52 0.83 4.84
C ARG A 37 -15.18 0.73 6.33
N CYS A 38 -14.19 -0.09 6.67
CA CYS A 38 -13.71 -0.27 8.04
C CYS A 38 -12.72 0.84 8.47
N SER A 39 -12.52 1.87 7.64
CA SER A 39 -11.76 3.10 7.92
C SER A 39 -10.27 2.88 8.29
N ALA A 40 -9.63 1.86 7.72
CA ALA A 40 -8.25 1.49 8.04
C ALA A 40 -7.17 2.23 7.21
N TYR A 41 -7.53 3.19 6.35
CA TYR A 41 -6.62 3.80 5.35
C TYR A 41 -5.29 4.29 5.92
N HIS A 42 -5.31 5.02 7.03
CA HIS A 42 -4.07 5.56 7.61
C HIS A 42 -3.08 4.43 7.99
N ARG A 43 -3.60 3.34 8.58
CA ARG A 43 -2.78 2.15 8.92
C ARG A 43 -2.30 1.41 7.68
N ILE A 44 -3.11 1.36 6.62
CA ILE A 44 -2.73 0.75 5.34
C ILE A 44 -1.56 1.52 4.72
N VAL A 45 -1.62 2.86 4.68
CA VAL A 45 -0.52 3.70 4.15
C VAL A 45 0.79 3.44 4.91
N ILE A 46 0.74 3.33 6.24
CA ILE A 46 1.90 2.98 7.07
C ILE A 46 2.44 1.59 6.69
N ALA A 47 1.56 0.60 6.54
CA ALA A 47 1.95 -0.77 6.18
C ALA A 47 2.63 -0.84 4.80
N VAL A 48 2.15 -0.07 3.82
CA VAL A 48 2.79 0.02 2.50
C VAL A 48 4.20 0.60 2.60
N LYS A 49 4.39 1.65 3.40
CA LYS A 49 5.71 2.28 3.62
C LYS A 49 6.68 1.33 4.31
N ASP A 50 6.21 0.56 5.29
CA ASP A 50 7.01 -0.49 5.94
C ASP A 50 7.39 -1.59 4.94
N ALA A 51 6.44 -2.08 4.16
CA ALA A 51 6.69 -3.07 3.12
C ALA A 51 7.74 -2.59 2.11
N ALA A 52 7.65 -1.35 1.65
CA ALA A 52 8.64 -0.73 0.76
C ALA A 52 10.04 -0.71 1.38
N ALA A 53 10.14 -0.36 2.67
CA ALA A 53 11.40 -0.37 3.39
C ALA A 53 11.96 -1.79 3.55
N ARG A 54 11.11 -2.80 3.80
CA ARG A 54 11.51 -4.21 3.94
C ARG A 54 11.99 -4.80 2.61
N MET A 55 11.25 -4.59 1.53
CA MET A 55 11.58 -5.12 0.21
C MET A 55 12.92 -4.57 -0.32
N ARG A 56 13.25 -3.30 -0.03
CA ARG A 56 14.55 -2.72 -0.37
C ARG A 56 15.72 -3.24 0.45
N ARG A 57 15.46 -3.82 1.63
CA ARG A 57 16.53 -4.46 2.46
C ARG A 57 16.85 -5.88 2.02
N THR A 58 15.93 -6.51 1.30
CA THR A 58 16.06 -7.91 0.84
C THR A 58 16.44 -8.02 -0.64
N ALA A 59 16.50 -6.90 -1.35
CA ALA A 59 16.98 -6.79 -2.73
C ALA A 59 18.45 -6.39 -2.73
#